data_AF-A0A958LY71-F1
#
_entry.id   AF-A0A958LY71-F1
#
_cell.length_a   1.000
_cell.length_b   1.000
_cell.length_c   1.000
_cell.angle_alpha   90.00
_cell.angle_beta   90.00
_cell.angle_gamma   90.00
#
_symmetry.space_group_name_H-M   'P 1'
#
loop_
_entity.id
_entity.type
_entity.pdbx_description
1 polymer ?
#
loop_
_entity_poly.entity_id
_entity_poly.type
_entity_poly.pdbx_seq_one_letter_code
_entity_poly.pdbx_strand_id
1 'polypeptide(L)'
;TVFAYLSSAMPLLYLGSTVASKTLFLASDLLATVGFLIVVLATVELGTSIGISPANRGVVRSGVYGYVKHPMYFGYVVSEIGLVILNPLNAALFALSLSLYIFRSKSENKVLQVIH
;
A
#
# COMPACT_ATOMS: atom_id res chain seq x y z
N THR A 1 1.24 -14.26 -8.15
CA THR A 1 0.09 -14.78 -7.36
C THR A 1 0.43 -14.92 -5.89
N VAL A 2 1.37 -15.77 -5.45
CA VAL A 2 1.67 -15.96 -4.00
C VAL A 2 2.13 -14.68 -3.28
N PHE A 3 3.06 -13.93 -3.86
CA PHE A 3 3.57 -12.69 -3.25
C PHE A 3 2.50 -11.61 -3.03
N ALA A 4 1.45 -11.59 -3.86
CA ALA A 4 0.38 -10.60 -3.73
C ALA A 4 -0.49 -10.87 -2.50
N TYR A 5 -0.82 -12.14 -2.25
CA TYR A 5 -1.53 -12.54 -1.04
C TYR A 5 -0.67 -12.31 0.21
N LEU A 6 0.63 -12.64 0.13
CA LEU A 6 1.55 -12.39 1.23
C LEU A 6 1.64 -10.90 1.59
N SER A 7 1.75 -10.02 0.58
CA SER A 7 1.76 -8.57 0.80
C SER A 7 0.45 -8.04 1.40
N SER A 8 -0.69 -8.64 1.02
CA SER A 8 -2.00 -8.21 1.53
C SER A 8 -2.22 -8.60 3.00
N ALA A 9 -1.55 -9.66 3.45
CA ALA A 9 -1.61 -10.13 4.83
C ALA A 9 -0.57 -9.46 5.76
N MET A 10 0.44 -8.75 5.21
CA MET A 10 1.50 -8.11 6.00
C MET A 10 0.99 -7.20 7.12
N PRO A 11 -0.05 -6.35 6.92
CA PRO A 11 -0.56 -5.49 7.98
C PRO A 11 -1.05 -6.25 9.22
N LEU A 12 -1.47 -7.52 9.08
CA LEU A 12 -1.93 -8.34 10.20
C LEU A 12 -0.79 -8.77 11.15
N LEU A 13 0.46 -8.68 10.70
CA LEU A 13 1.63 -9.03 11.50
C LEU A 13 2.15 -7.86 12.32
N TYR A 14 1.63 -6.65 12.11
CA TYR A 14 2.06 -5.47 12.85
C TYR A 14 1.71 -5.58 14.33
N LEU A 15 2.68 -5.23 15.15
CA LEU A 15 2.56 -5.27 16.60
C LEU A 15 1.75 -4.07 17.09
N GLY A 16 1.01 -4.30 18.18
CA GLY A 16 0.25 -3.24 18.87
C GLY A 16 1.14 -2.11 19.38
N SER A 17 0.51 -0.99 19.73
CA SER A 17 1.18 0.22 20.21
C SER A 17 1.97 -0.05 21.50
N THR A 18 3.22 0.37 21.53
CA THR A 18 4.05 0.40 22.76
C THR A 18 4.06 1.78 23.41
N VAL A 19 3.51 2.77 22.73
CA VAL A 19 3.45 4.17 23.13
C VAL A 19 2.08 4.50 23.75
N ALA A 20 2.07 5.22 24.88
CA ALA A 20 0.83 5.64 25.56
C ALA A 20 0.42 7.11 25.27
N SER A 21 1.19 7.84 24.45
CA SER A 21 0.95 9.26 24.14
C SER A 21 -0.22 9.47 23.20
N LYS A 22 -1.26 10.20 23.66
CA LYS A 22 -2.44 10.54 22.85
C LYS A 22 -2.10 11.28 21.56
N THR A 23 -1.10 12.16 21.58
CA THR A 23 -0.66 12.92 20.40
C THR A 23 -0.13 12.00 19.30
N LEU A 24 0.60 10.95 19.67
CA LEU A 24 1.14 9.98 18.72
C LEU A 24 0.05 9.06 18.17
N PHE A 25 -0.96 8.71 18.97
CA PHE A 25 -2.16 8.03 18.48
C PHE A 25 -2.92 8.87 17.46
N LEU A 26 -3.16 10.16 17.75
CA LEU A 26 -3.81 11.06 16.80
C LEU A 26 -3.03 11.20 15.49
N ALA A 27 -1.70 11.34 15.58
CA ALA A 27 -0.86 11.40 14.39
C ALA A 27 -0.93 10.11 13.55
N SER A 28 -0.89 8.95 14.20
CA SER A 28 -1.03 7.65 13.53
C SER A 28 -2.40 7.48 12.90
N ASP A 29 -3.47 7.91 13.57
CA ASP A 29 -4.84 7.81 13.07
C ASP A 29 -5.08 8.69 11.84
N LEU A 30 -4.53 9.92 11.87
CA LEU A 30 -4.54 10.81 10.71
C LEU A 30 -3.76 10.21 9.54
N LEU A 31 -2.58 9.64 9.78
CA LEU A 31 -1.80 8.95 8.75
C LEU A 31 -2.56 7.76 8.17
N ALA A 32 -3.15 6.91 9.02
CA ALA A 32 -3.94 5.76 8.59
C ALA A 32 -5.17 6.19 7.77
N THR A 33 -5.85 7.26 8.19
CA THR A 33 -7.01 7.81 7.48
C THR A 33 -6.62 8.36 6.12
N VAL A 34 -5.55 9.16 6.04
CA VAL A 34 -5.05 9.72 4.77
C VAL A 34 -4.60 8.60 3.83
N GLY A 35 -3.83 7.64 4.34
CA GLY A 35 -3.39 6.48 3.55
C GLY A 35 -4.57 5.66 3.04
N PHE A 36 -5.59 5.42 3.87
CA PHE A 36 -6.82 4.75 3.48
C PHE A 36 -7.58 5.52 2.39
N LEU A 37 -7.75 6.84 2.53
CA LEU A 37 -8.41 7.66 1.52
C LEU A 37 -7.70 7.59 0.17
N ILE A 38 -6.37 7.60 0.16
CA ILE A 38 -5.58 7.42 -1.08
C ILE A 38 -5.85 6.05 -1.71
N VAL A 39 -5.87 4.98 -0.90
CA VAL A 39 -6.19 3.63 -1.39
C VAL A 39 -7.60 3.60 -1.95
N VAL A 40 -8.58 4.20 -1.28
CA VAL A 40 -9.97 4.26 -1.76
C VAL A 40 -10.06 5.00 -3.08
N LEU A 41 -9.48 6.19 -3.19
CA LEU A 41 -9.47 6.96 -4.44
C LEU A 41 -8.83 6.17 -5.58
N ALA A 42 -7.67 5.56 -5.33
CA ALA A 42 -7.03 4.68 -6.29
C ALA A 42 -7.91 3.49 -6.67
N THR A 43 -8.59 2.88 -5.70
CA THR A 43 -9.49 1.74 -5.95
C THR A 43 -10.67 2.16 -6.81
N VAL A 44 -11.30 3.30 -6.50
CA VAL A 44 -12.42 3.85 -7.28
C VAL A 44 -12.00 4.16 -8.72
N GLU A 45 -10.84 4.78 -8.91
CA GLU A 45 -10.31 5.08 -10.25
C GLU A 45 -9.95 3.82 -11.04
N LEU A 46 -9.49 2.78 -10.36
CA LEU A 46 -9.16 1.51 -10.99
C LEU A 46 -10.43 0.72 -11.39
N GLY A 47 -11.54 0.91 -10.68
CA GLY A 47 -12.86 0.39 -11.05
C GLY A 47 -12.86 -1.12 -11.33
N THR A 48 -13.30 -1.52 -12.52
CA THR A 48 -13.34 -2.95 -12.93
C THR A 48 -11.95 -3.57 -13.16
N SER A 49 -10.90 -2.77 -13.18
CA SER A 49 -9.52 -3.24 -13.34
C SER A 49 -8.87 -3.68 -12.03
N ILE A 50 -9.57 -3.62 -10.88
CA ILE A 50 -9.06 -4.05 -9.56
C ILE A 50 -8.78 -5.55 -9.51
N GLY A 51 -7.51 -5.92 -9.35
CA GLY A 51 -7.08 -7.31 -9.21
C GLY A 51 -5.98 -7.48 -8.16
N ILE A 52 -6.11 -8.52 -7.33
CA ILE A 52 -5.09 -8.89 -6.35
C ILE A 52 -3.85 -9.44 -7.05
N SER A 53 -4.00 -10.12 -8.19
CA SER A 53 -2.87 -10.61 -9.00
C SER A 53 -2.62 -9.69 -10.20
N PRO A 54 -1.36 -9.50 -10.63
CA PRO A 54 -1.06 -8.83 -11.89
C PRO A 54 -1.80 -9.52 -13.04
N ALA A 55 -2.70 -8.79 -13.67
CA ALA A 55 -3.47 -9.21 -14.83
C ALA A 55 -3.58 -8.02 -15.78
N ASN A 56 -3.47 -8.26 -17.08
CA ASN A 56 -3.55 -7.18 -18.06
C ASN A 56 -5.02 -6.73 -18.18
N ARG A 57 -5.34 -5.55 -17.63
CA ARG A 57 -6.69 -4.97 -17.63
C ARG A 57 -6.72 -3.53 -18.16
N GLY A 58 -5.69 -3.15 -18.93
CA GLY A 58 -5.48 -1.78 -19.39
C GLY A 58 -4.86 -0.88 -18.33
N VAL A 59 -4.11 0.14 -18.78
CA VAL A 59 -3.47 1.12 -17.90
C VAL A 59 -4.41 2.30 -17.68
N VAL A 60 -4.93 2.45 -16.47
CA VAL A 60 -5.66 3.65 -16.07
C VAL A 60 -4.66 4.79 -15.83
N ARG A 61 -4.86 5.94 -16.49
CA ARG A 61 -4.01 7.15 -16.34
C ARG A 61 -4.78 8.39 -15.88
N SER A 62 -6.08 8.25 -15.62
CA SER A 62 -6.94 9.35 -15.15
C SER A 62 -6.80 9.54 -13.64
N GLY A 63 -6.88 10.79 -13.17
CA GLY A 63 -6.97 11.12 -11.74
C GLY A 63 -5.66 10.92 -10.96
N VAL A 64 -5.71 10.31 -9.78
CA VAL A 64 -4.55 10.03 -8.91
C VAL A 64 -3.50 9.17 -9.62
N TYR A 65 -3.92 8.26 -10.51
CA TYR A 65 -3.01 7.49 -11.37
C TYR A 65 -2.22 8.34 -12.38
N GLY A 66 -2.65 9.57 -12.65
CA GLY A 66 -1.91 10.52 -13.48
C GLY A 66 -0.69 11.13 -12.77
N TYR A 67 -0.70 11.16 -11.43
CA TYR A 67 0.38 11.74 -10.62
C TYR A 67 1.34 10.66 -10.09
N VAL A 68 0.81 9.49 -9.70
CA VAL A 68 1.60 8.40 -9.11
C VAL A 68 1.28 7.10 -9.83
N LYS A 69 2.32 6.34 -10.25
CA LYS A 69 2.13 5.07 -10.99
C LYS A 69 1.39 3.99 -10.21
N HIS A 70 1.57 3.97 -8.89
CA HIS A 70 0.93 3.00 -7.99
C HIS A 70 0.40 3.68 -6.72
N PRO A 71 -0.70 4.45 -6.82
CA PRO A 71 -1.21 5.25 -5.71
C PRO A 71 -1.71 4.39 -4.54
N MET A 72 -2.21 3.17 -4.80
CA MET A 72 -2.53 2.21 -3.72
C MET A 72 -1.32 1.90 -2.82
N TYR A 73 -0.15 1.63 -3.41
CA TYR A 73 1.05 1.33 -2.60
C TYR A 73 1.50 2.54 -1.80
N PHE A 74 1.35 3.74 -2.36
CA PHE A 74 1.63 4.96 -1.62
C PHE A 74 0.72 5.09 -0.40
N GLY A 75 -0.59 4.83 -0.56
CA GLY A 75 -1.53 4.82 0.56
C GLY A 75 -1.17 3.79 1.64
N TYR A 76 -0.78 2.56 1.26
CA TYR A 76 -0.32 1.55 2.22
C TYR A 76 0.92 2.01 3.00
N VAL A 77 1.91 2.56 2.32
CA VAL A 77 3.13 3.08 2.97
C VAL A 77 2.77 4.20 3.96
N VAL A 78 1.89 5.12 3.60
CA VAL A 78 1.45 6.21 4.49
C VAL A 78 0.76 5.65 5.75
N SER A 79 -0.13 4.67 5.58
CA SER A 79 -0.80 4.03 6.73
C SER A 79 0.17 3.26 7.63
N GLU A 80 1.11 2.53 7.05
CA GLU A 80 2.09 1.74 7.81
C GLU A 80 3.09 2.62 8.58
N ILE A 81 3.43 3.82 8.07
CA ILE A 81 4.25 4.78 8.81
C ILE A 81 3.60 5.14 10.16
N GLY A 82 2.27 5.28 10.21
CA GLY A 82 1.53 5.48 11.47
C GLY A 82 1.77 4.34 12.47
N LEU A 83 1.74 3.10 11.99
CA LEU A 83 1.98 1.92 12.82
C LEU A 83 3.43 1.82 13.31
N VAL A 84 4.41 2.28 12.53
CA VAL A 84 5.81 2.37 12.94
C VAL A 84 6.01 3.44 14.02
N ILE A 85 5.29 4.57 13.91
CA ILE A 85 5.31 5.63 14.94
C ILE A 85 4.78 5.10 16.29
N LEU A 86 3.74 4.27 16.27
CA LEU A 86 3.17 3.68 17.48
C LEU A 86 3.99 2.54 18.09
N ASN A 87 4.79 1.86 17.26
CA ASN A 87 5.71 0.82 17.71
C ASN A 87 6.91 0.72 16.76
N PRO A 88 8.09 1.23 17.15
CA PRO A 88 9.29 1.21 16.31
C PRO A 88 9.76 -0.19 15.86
N LEU A 89 9.38 -1.26 16.57
CA LEU A 89 9.69 -2.63 16.16
C LEU A 89 9.02 -3.00 14.84
N ASN A 90 7.92 -2.32 14.49
CA ASN A 90 7.26 -2.47 13.20
C ASN A 90 8.12 -1.96 12.03
N ALA A 91 9.23 -1.24 12.27
CA ALA A 91 10.11 -0.77 11.19
C ALA A 91 10.66 -1.92 10.32
N ALA A 92 10.96 -3.08 10.92
CA ALA A 92 11.41 -4.26 10.17
C ALA A 92 10.28 -4.84 9.29
N LEU A 93 9.05 -4.91 9.82
CA LEU A 93 7.86 -5.34 9.09
C LEU A 93 7.50 -4.37 7.96
N PHE A 94 7.68 -3.07 8.21
CA PHE A 94 7.53 -2.02 7.22
C PHE A 94 8.54 -2.15 6.09
N ALA A 95 9.83 -2.37 6.40
CA ALA A 95 10.85 -2.61 5.37
C ALA A 95 10.53 -3.85 4.52
N LEU A 96 10.01 -4.91 5.13
CA LEU A 96 9.56 -6.11 4.44
C LEU A 96 8.34 -5.82 3.54
N SER A 97 7.34 -5.12 4.07
CA SER A 97 6.12 -4.73 3.35
C SER A 97 6.46 -3.86 2.13
N LEU A 98 7.31 -2.85 2.32
CA LEU A 98 7.81 -2.00 1.25
C LEU A 98 8.54 -2.80 0.16
N SER A 99 9.38 -3.76 0.55
CA SER A 99 10.08 -4.65 -0.39
C SER A 99 9.09 -5.47 -1.22
N LEU A 100 8.03 -5.98 -0.60
CA LEU A 100 6.96 -6.71 -1.28
C LEU A 100 6.16 -5.80 -2.23
N TYR A 101 5.84 -4.57 -1.83
CA TYR A 101 5.16 -3.60 -2.69
C TYR A 101 6.00 -3.23 -3.92
N ILE A 102 7.31 -3.02 -3.76
CA ILE A 102 8.23 -2.76 -4.87
C ILE A 102 8.29 -3.96 -5.81
N PHE A 103 8.39 -5.18 -5.27
CA PHE A 103 8.40 -6.39 -6.09
C PHE A 103 7.09 -6.55 -6.87
N ARG A 104 5.94 -6.31 -6.21
CA ARG A 104 4.61 -6.38 -6.84
C ARG A 104 4.46 -5.33 -7.93
N SER A 105 4.89 -4.08 -7.68
CA SER A 105 4.93 -3.01 -8.67
C SER A 105 5.78 -3.38 -9.90
N LYS A 106 6.96 -3.97 -9.70
CA LYS A 106 7.82 -4.43 -10.79
C LYS A 106 7.16 -5.57 -11.59
N SER A 107 6.52 -6.51 -10.91
CA SER A 107 5.78 -7.61 -11.58
C SER A 107 4.61 -7.07 -12.40
N GLU A 108 3.85 -6.11 -11.88
CA GLU A 108 2.75 -5.45 -12.61
C GLU A 108 3.28 -4.74 -13.86
N ASN A 109 4.36 -3.97 -13.73
CA ASN A 109 4.96 -3.27 -14.88
C ASN A 109 5.48 -4.24 -15.95
N LYS A 110 6.08 -5.38 -15.55
CA LYS A 110 6.51 -6.41 -16.51
C LYS A 110 5.35 -7.02 -17.27
N VAL A 111 4.25 -7.37 -16.59
CA VAL A 111 3.06 -7.95 -17.24
C VAL A 111 2.44 -6.96 -18.23
N LEU A 112 2.49 -5.66 -17.94
CA LEU A 112 2.01 -4.61 -18.85
C LEU A 112 2.95 -4.36 -20.03
N GLN A 113 4.26 -4.61 -19.90
CA GLN A 113 5.26 -4.37 -20.97
C GLN A 113 5.47 -5.55 -21.93
N VAL A 114 5.17 -6.79 -21.53
CA VAL A 114 5.40 -8.00 -22.36
C VAL A 114 4.48 -8.08 -23.58
N ILE A 115 3.51 -7.17 -23.72
CA ILE A 115 2.53 -7.15 -24.81
C ILE A 115 2.72 -5.88 -25.65
N HIS A 116 3.94 -5.66 -26.14
CA HIS A 116 4.26 -4.76 -27.26
C HIS A 116 5.02 -5.54 -28.33
#